data_AF-A0A0F6AM97-F1
#
_entry.id   AF-A0A0F6AM97-F1
#
_cell.length_a   1.000
_cell.length_b   1.000
_cell.length_c   1.000
_cell.angle_alpha   90.00
_cell.angle_beta   90.00
_cell.angle_gamma   90.00
#
_symmetry.space_group_name_H-M   'P 1'
#
loop_
_entity.id
_entity.type
_entity.pdbx_description
1 polymer ?
#
loop_
_entity_poly.entity_id
_entity_poly.type
_entity_poly.pdbx_seq_one_letter_code
_entity_poly.pdbx_strand_id
1 'polypeptide(L)'
;MVLDPHPDVGLYASEAIGKIESHFSAVEKSFQEIIENLNENNYEVALDYIRSGFLEGRVGSFYKNLLLEKLKNPPDESPGFFILHYEVRGDVSILMEVFLKTKSQEIYRLLLKELLRLGDYKRLNFLLRKSFETSKDE
;
A
#
# COMPACT_ATOMS: atom_id res chain seq x y z
N MET A 1 -44.05 39.48 6.30
CA MET A 1 -42.86 38.63 6.40
C MET A 1 -42.68 37.95 5.07
N VAL A 2 -41.73 38.41 4.25
CA VAL A 2 -41.34 37.71 3.03
C VAL A 2 -40.48 36.54 3.49
N LEU A 3 -40.97 35.32 3.33
CA LEU A 3 -40.16 34.11 3.46
C LEU A 3 -39.19 34.13 2.28
N ASP A 4 -37.91 34.35 2.56
CA ASP A 4 -36.84 34.27 1.57
C ASP A 4 -36.84 32.84 0.98
N PRO A 5 -37.09 32.66 -0.33
CA PRO A 5 -37.27 31.35 -0.94
C PRO A 5 -35.94 30.65 -1.25
N HIS A 6 -34.81 31.27 -0.94
CA HIS A 6 -33.50 30.69 -1.15
C HIS A 6 -32.97 30.13 0.18
N PRO A 7 -33.08 28.81 0.43
CA PRO A 7 -32.42 28.20 1.58
C PRO A 7 -30.94 28.53 1.50
N ASP A 8 -30.37 29.10 2.58
CA ASP A 8 -28.99 29.58 2.67
C ASP A 8 -28.00 28.54 2.15
N VAL A 9 -27.72 28.56 0.85
CA VAL A 9 -26.90 27.57 0.15
C VAL A 9 -25.51 27.51 0.77
N GLY A 10 -25.02 28.63 1.29
CA GLY A 10 -23.78 28.73 2.06
C GLY A 10 -23.81 27.97 3.39
N LEU A 11 -24.95 27.94 4.10
CA LEU A 11 -25.10 27.20 5.35
C LEU A 11 -25.05 25.69 5.07
N TYR A 12 -25.82 25.22 4.08
CA TYR A 12 -25.80 23.81 3.68
C TYR A 12 -24.46 23.37 3.12
N ALA A 13 -23.78 24.22 2.34
CA ALA A 13 -22.44 23.93 1.86
C ALA A 13 -21.44 23.83 3.01
N SER A 14 -21.51 24.73 4.00
CA SER A 14 -20.63 24.72 5.18
C SER A 14 -20.87 23.50 6.06
N GLU A 15 -22.13 23.13 6.31
CA GLU A 15 -22.48 21.91 7.05
C GLU A 15 -22.04 20.64 6.31
N ALA A 16 -22.17 20.61 4.98
CA ALA A 16 -21.70 19.49 4.17
C ALA A 16 -20.17 19.37 4.22
N ILE A 17 -19.44 20.48 4.11
CA ILE A 17 -17.98 20.52 4.26
C ILE A 17 -17.57 20.01 5.65
N GLY A 18 -18.20 20.48 6.73
CA GLY A 18 -17.88 20.01 8.09
C GLY A 18 -18.15 18.51 8.30
N LYS A 19 -19.20 17.97 7.67
CA LYS A 19 -19.46 16.52 7.68
C LYS A 19 -18.39 15.74 6.92
N ILE A 20 -17.94 16.26 5.77
CA ILE A 20 -16.87 15.66 4.98
C ILE A 20 -15.55 15.66 5.77
N GLU A 21 -15.16 16.79 6.35
CA GLU A 21 -13.94 16.93 7.14
C GLU A 21 -13.91 16.01 8.36
N SER A 22 -15.03 15.87 9.07
CA SER A 22 -15.12 14.97 10.22
C SER A 22 -15.02 13.50 9.83
N HIS A 23 -15.56 13.11 8.67
CA HIS A 23 -15.42 11.77 8.14
C HIS A 23 -13.95 11.46 7.78
N PHE A 24 -13.26 12.37 7.09
CA PHE A 24 -11.84 12.20 6.78
C PHE A 24 -10.96 12.14 8.03
N SER A 25 -11.25 12.98 9.04
CA SER A 25 -10.54 12.94 10.31
C SER A 25 -10.68 11.59 11.04
N ALA A 26 -11.84 10.94 10.94
CA ALA A 26 -12.07 9.63 11.53
C ALA A 26 -11.28 8.53 10.78
N VAL A 27 -11.26 8.60 9.44
CA VAL A 27 -10.49 7.69 8.60
C VAL A 27 -8.99 7.83 8.86
N GLU A 28 -8.47 9.05 8.96
CA GLU A 28 -7.05 9.33 9.26
C GLU A 28 -6.62 8.78 10.62
N LYS A 29 -7.44 8.93 11.65
CA LYS A 29 -7.17 8.35 12.98
C LYS A 29 -7.13 6.83 12.94
N SER A 30 -8.10 6.20 12.26
CA SER A 30 -8.14 4.75 12.11
C SER A 30 -6.90 4.24 11.35
N PHE A 31 -6.47 4.95 10.31
CA PHE A 31 -5.29 4.56 9.55
C PHE A 31 -4.00 4.72 10.35
N GLN A 32 -3.88 5.79 11.12
CA GLN A 32 -2.75 5.96 12.04
C GLN A 32 -2.65 4.81 13.04
N GLU A 33 -3.78 4.42 13.66
CA GLU A 33 -3.82 3.28 14.59
C GLU A 33 -3.40 1.96 13.92
N ILE A 34 -3.78 1.75 12.66
CA ILE A 34 -3.35 0.59 11.86
C ILE A 34 -1.84 0.59 11.67
N ILE A 35 -1.23 1.73 11.29
CA ILE A 35 0.21 1.83 11.10
C ILE A 35 0.96 1.64 12.43
N GLU A 36 0.43 2.20 13.52
CA GLU A 36 1.04 2.07 14.84
C GLU A 36 1.09 0.61 15.32
N ASN A 37 0.03 -0.15 15.02
CA ASN A 37 -0.15 -1.56 15.41
C ASN A 37 -0.02 -2.54 14.24
N LEU A 38 0.83 -2.21 13.25
CA LEU A 38 0.96 -2.96 12.01
C LEU A 38 1.39 -4.43 12.27
N ASN A 39 0.66 -5.39 11.71
CA ASN A 39 0.86 -6.83 11.84
C ASN A 39 0.21 -7.61 10.66
N GLU A 40 0.42 -8.93 10.59
CA GLU A 40 -0.12 -9.80 9.54
C GLU A 40 -1.61 -9.62 9.24
N ASN A 41 -2.43 -9.33 10.26
CA ASN A 41 -3.88 -9.20 10.09
C ASN A 41 -4.31 -7.87 9.46
N ASN A 42 -3.43 -6.86 9.42
CA ASN A 42 -3.79 -5.53 8.94
C ASN A 42 -2.92 -5.02 7.77
N TYR A 43 -1.99 -5.83 7.26
CA TYR A 43 -1.21 -5.49 6.07
C TYR A 43 -2.10 -5.22 4.85
N GLU A 44 -3.13 -6.02 4.61
CA GLU A 44 -4.05 -5.79 3.48
C GLU A 44 -4.82 -4.48 3.62
N VAL A 45 -5.24 -4.13 4.83
CA VAL A 45 -5.92 -2.84 5.06
C VAL A 45 -4.98 -1.68 4.77
N ALA A 46 -3.71 -1.80 5.15
CA ALA A 46 -2.70 -0.81 4.83
C ALA A 46 -2.42 -0.70 3.32
N LEU A 47 -2.37 -1.85 2.63
CA LEU A 47 -2.21 -1.94 1.18
C LEU A 47 -3.38 -1.30 0.43
N ASP A 48 -4.61 -1.60 0.81
CA ASP A 48 -5.81 -1.01 0.22
C ASP A 48 -5.82 0.51 0.37
N TYR A 49 -5.41 1.00 1.54
CA TYR A 49 -5.28 2.43 1.77
C TYR A 49 -4.22 3.07 0.87
N ILE A 50 -3.06 2.43 0.68
CA ILE A 50 -2.03 2.91 -0.26
C ILE A 50 -2.56 2.91 -1.71
N ARG A 51 -3.18 1.81 -2.14
CA ARG A 51 -3.68 1.60 -3.51
C ARG A 51 -4.84 2.52 -3.88
N SER A 52 -5.63 2.95 -2.91
CA SER A 52 -6.73 3.89 -3.10
C SER A 52 -6.29 5.29 -3.57
N GLY A 53 -5.00 5.63 -3.44
CA GLY A 53 -4.49 6.96 -3.76
C GLY A 53 -4.70 8.00 -2.66
N PHE A 54 -5.26 7.64 -1.49
CA PHE A 54 -5.38 8.56 -0.34
C PHE A 54 -4.03 9.07 0.17
N LEU A 55 -2.92 8.40 -0.18
CA LEU A 55 -1.56 8.77 0.20
C LEU A 55 -0.85 9.70 -0.80
N GLU A 56 -1.59 10.48 -1.56
CA GLU A 56 -1.03 11.54 -2.40
C GLU A 56 -0.87 12.86 -1.64
N GLY A 57 0.10 13.69 -2.05
CA GLY A 57 0.34 15.00 -1.45
C GLY A 57 1.05 14.98 -0.09
N ARG A 58 0.88 16.07 0.69
CA ARG A 58 1.62 16.29 1.95
C ARG A 58 1.22 15.32 3.06
N VAL A 59 -0.07 15.09 3.23
CA VAL A 59 -0.61 14.14 4.23
C VAL A 59 -0.18 12.72 3.88
N GLY A 60 -0.29 12.35 2.60
CA GLY A 60 0.20 11.07 2.12
C GLY A 60 1.68 10.82 2.36
N SER A 61 2.51 11.84 2.15
CA SER A 61 3.95 11.76 2.44
C SER A 61 4.24 11.52 3.93
N PHE A 62 3.46 12.13 4.83
CA PHE A 62 3.58 11.89 6.28
C PHE A 62 3.33 10.42 6.63
N TYR A 63 2.21 9.86 6.19
CA TYR A 63 1.87 8.47 6.46
C TYR A 63 2.81 7.48 5.76
N LYS A 64 3.27 7.80 4.55
CA LYS A 64 4.29 7.01 3.84
C LYS A 64 5.58 6.93 4.65
N ASN A 65 6.02 8.06 5.23
CA ASN A 65 7.20 8.07 6.10
C ASN A 65 6.97 7.28 7.39
N LEU A 66 5.80 7.40 8.00
CA LEU A 66 5.45 6.63 9.19
C LEU A 66 5.47 5.11 8.93
N LEU A 67 4.90 4.68 7.80
CA LEU A 67 4.98 3.30 7.32
C LEU A 67 6.44 2.88 7.11
N LEU A 68 7.25 3.69 6.42
CA LEU A 68 8.67 3.38 6.19
C LEU A 68 9.45 3.19 7.49
N GLU A 69 9.14 3.94 8.55
CA GLU A 69 9.77 3.75 9.86
C GLU A 69 9.38 2.42 10.50
N LYS A 70 8.10 2.04 10.43
CA LYS A 70 7.64 0.73 10.91
C LYS A 70 8.26 -0.42 10.12
N LEU A 71 8.38 -0.26 8.80
CA LEU A 71 8.95 -1.26 7.90
C LEU A 71 10.48 -1.44 8.04
N LYS A 72 11.19 -0.55 8.76
CA LYS A 72 12.63 -0.76 9.06
C LYS A 72 12.87 -1.95 9.98
N ASN A 73 11.92 -2.25 10.86
CA ASN A 73 11.98 -3.36 11.80
C ASN A 73 10.84 -4.32 11.46
N PRO A 74 11.08 -5.34 10.61
CA PRO A 74 10.04 -6.27 10.20
C PRO A 74 9.40 -6.92 11.43
N PRO A 75 8.07 -6.82 11.62
CA PRO A 75 7.36 -7.54 12.67
C PRO A 75 7.40 -9.05 12.43
N ASP A 76 7.47 -9.45 11.16
CA ASP A 76 7.46 -10.82 10.68
C ASP A 76 8.13 -10.93 9.28
N GLU A 77 8.35 -12.17 8.82
CA GLU A 77 8.81 -12.47 7.46
C GLU A 77 7.68 -12.90 6.53
N SER A 78 6.46 -12.39 6.76
CA SER A 78 5.30 -12.78 5.95
C SER A 78 5.38 -12.20 4.52
N PRO A 79 4.81 -12.89 3.51
CA PRO A 79 4.68 -12.34 2.16
C PRO A 79 3.98 -10.98 2.13
N GLY A 80 2.93 -10.80 2.95
CA GLY A 80 2.16 -9.55 3.03
C GLY A 80 3.02 -8.36 3.48
N PHE A 81 3.89 -8.55 4.46
CA PHE A 81 4.83 -7.53 4.90
C PHE A 81 5.74 -7.07 3.75
N PHE A 82 6.28 -8.00 2.96
CA PHE A 82 7.18 -7.67 1.87
C PHE A 82 6.48 -7.00 0.69
N ILE A 83 5.22 -7.38 0.42
CA ILE A 83 4.38 -6.70 -0.57
C ILE A 83 4.12 -5.26 -0.13
N LEU A 84 3.78 -5.05 1.15
CA LEU A 84 3.62 -3.71 1.72
C LEU A 84 4.91 -2.90 1.63
N HIS A 85 6.06 -3.49 1.97
CA HIS A 85 7.36 -2.83 1.87
C HIS A 85 7.69 -2.41 0.44
N TYR A 86 7.39 -3.28 -0.53
CA TYR A 86 7.52 -2.98 -1.95
C TYR A 86 6.59 -1.83 -2.39
N GLU A 87 5.30 -1.87 -2.06
CA GLU A 87 4.31 -0.85 -2.47
C GLU A 87 4.67 0.54 -1.91
N VAL A 88 5.22 0.59 -0.69
CA VAL A 88 5.67 1.83 -0.07
C VAL A 88 6.98 2.32 -0.71
N ARG A 89 8.00 1.47 -0.89
CA ARG A 89 9.31 1.91 -1.41
C ARG A 89 9.38 2.03 -2.93
N GLY A 90 8.58 1.27 -3.66
CA GLY A 90 8.65 1.11 -5.11
C GLY A 90 9.91 0.41 -5.61
N ASP A 91 10.66 -0.29 -4.74
CA ASP A 91 11.90 -0.97 -5.12
C ASP A 91 11.66 -2.47 -5.37
N VAL A 92 11.64 -2.86 -6.64
CA VAL A 92 11.46 -4.26 -7.08
C VAL A 92 12.53 -5.20 -6.54
N SER A 93 13.68 -4.68 -6.13
CA SER A 93 14.77 -5.50 -5.55
C SER A 93 14.32 -6.17 -4.25
N ILE A 94 13.40 -5.56 -3.49
CA ILE A 94 12.79 -6.13 -2.28
C ILE A 94 12.07 -7.44 -2.63
N LEU A 95 11.22 -7.42 -3.66
CA LEU A 95 10.49 -8.60 -4.11
C LEU A 95 11.44 -9.71 -4.59
N MET A 96 12.52 -9.35 -5.27
CA MET A 96 13.53 -10.31 -5.75
C MET A 96 14.25 -11.00 -4.58
N GLU A 97 14.74 -10.24 -3.61
CA GLU A 97 15.44 -10.77 -2.42
C GLU A 97 14.53 -11.75 -1.65
N VAL A 98 13.29 -11.33 -1.41
CA VAL A 98 12.30 -12.10 -0.67
C VAL A 98 11.91 -13.36 -1.42
N PHE A 99 11.70 -13.29 -2.73
CA PHE A 99 11.43 -14.48 -3.55
C PHE A 99 12.59 -15.48 -3.47
N LEU A 100 13.83 -14.99 -3.55
CA LEU A 100 15.00 -15.85 -3.47
C LEU A 100 15.09 -16.58 -2.13
N LYS A 101 14.69 -15.94 -1.03
CA LYS A 101 14.66 -16.51 0.32
C LYS A 101 13.47 -17.45 0.56
N THR A 102 12.26 -17.00 0.25
CA THR A 102 11.00 -17.67 0.65
C THR A 102 10.44 -18.63 -0.38
N LYS A 103 10.79 -18.45 -1.67
CA LYS A 103 10.16 -19.15 -2.80
C LYS A 103 8.63 -18.97 -2.89
N SER A 104 8.09 -17.90 -2.29
CA SER A 104 6.65 -17.63 -2.33
C SER A 104 6.13 -17.43 -3.76
N GLN A 105 5.08 -18.18 -4.12
CA GLN A 105 4.40 -18.07 -5.41
C GLN A 105 3.70 -16.73 -5.60
N GLU A 106 3.22 -16.12 -4.52
CA GLU A 106 2.57 -14.82 -4.55
C GLU A 106 3.58 -13.72 -4.94
N ILE A 107 4.74 -13.72 -4.28
CA ILE A 107 5.85 -12.79 -4.60
C ILE A 107 6.34 -13.03 -6.03
N TYR A 108 6.43 -14.28 -6.47
CA TYR A 108 6.80 -14.61 -7.86
C TYR A 108 5.87 -13.96 -8.88
N ARG A 109 4.55 -14.08 -8.71
CA ARG A 109 3.56 -13.50 -9.62
C ARG A 109 3.66 -11.98 -9.66
N LEU A 110 3.81 -11.35 -8.50
CA LEU A 110 3.97 -9.90 -8.40
C LEU A 110 5.26 -9.43 -9.07
N LEU A 111 6.39 -10.10 -8.79
CA LEU A 111 7.69 -9.81 -9.38
C LEU A 111 7.66 -9.94 -10.90
N LEU A 112 7.01 -10.99 -11.44
CA LEU A 112 6.89 -11.20 -12.87
C LEU A 112 6.11 -10.07 -13.55
N LYS A 113 5.00 -9.65 -12.95
CA LYS A 113 4.22 -8.49 -13.43
C LYS A 113 5.04 -7.20 -13.43
N GLU A 114 5.78 -6.94 -12.36
CA GLU A 114 6.59 -5.72 -12.22
C GLU A 114 7.79 -5.67 -13.17
N LEU A 115 8.50 -6.79 -13.34
CA LEU A 115 9.61 -6.87 -14.29
C LEU A 115 9.15 -6.67 -15.73
N LEU A 116 7.97 -7.19 -16.10
CA LEU A 116 7.35 -6.93 -17.39
C LEU A 116 6.97 -5.45 -17.56
N ARG A 117 6.36 -4.84 -16.53
CA ARG A 117 5.99 -3.41 -16.54
C ARG A 117 7.20 -2.50 -16.71
N LEU A 118 8.32 -2.83 -16.08
CA LEU A 118 9.58 -2.07 -16.16
C LEU A 118 10.41 -2.40 -17.40
N GLY A 119 10.09 -3.47 -18.14
CA GLY A 119 10.89 -3.94 -19.28
C GLY A 119 12.26 -4.50 -18.89
N ASP A 120 12.45 -4.95 -17.63
CA ASP A 120 13.72 -5.53 -17.18
C ASP A 120 13.82 -7.01 -17.57
N TYR A 121 14.03 -7.25 -18.86
CA TYR A 121 14.13 -8.59 -19.43
C TYR A 121 15.34 -9.38 -18.91
N LYS A 122 16.38 -8.70 -18.41
CA LYS A 122 17.55 -9.37 -17.85
C LYS A 122 17.19 -10.07 -16.56
N ARG A 123 16.55 -9.37 -15.62
CA ARG A 123 16.05 -9.97 -14.36
C ARG A 123 14.92 -10.95 -14.62
N LEU A 124 14.06 -10.71 -15.61
CA LEU A 124 12.99 -11.63 -15.99
C LEU A 124 13.54 -12.98 -16.47
N ASN A 125 14.53 -12.95 -17.38
CA ASN A 125 15.17 -14.18 -17.87
C ASN A 125 15.89 -14.95 -16.76
N PHE A 126 16.51 -14.24 -15.81
CA PHE A 126 17.08 -14.86 -14.62
C PHE A 126 16.01 -15.56 -13.78
N LEU A 127 14.90 -14.87 -13.51
CA LEU A 127 13.79 -15.38 -12.72
C LEU A 127 13.19 -16.66 -13.34
N LEU A 128 12.92 -16.64 -14.65
CA LEU A 128 12.38 -17.79 -15.38
C LEU A 128 13.34 -18.99 -15.33
N ARG A 129 14.65 -18.77 -15.52
CA ARG A 129 15.64 -19.85 -15.42
C ARG A 129 15.68 -20.48 -14.03
N LYS A 130 15.65 -19.65 -12.99
CA LYS A 130 15.61 -20.09 -11.58
C LYS A 130 14.39 -20.94 -11.26
N SER A 131 13.21 -20.63 -11.84
CA SER A 131 12.00 -21.45 -11.65
C SER A 131 12.06 -22.82 -12.33
N PHE A 132 12.84 -22.95 -13.42
CA PHE A 132 13.02 -24.23 -14.12
C PHE A 132 14.08 -25.14 -13.49
N GLU A 133 14.96 -24.61 -12.65
CA GLU A 133 15.91 -25.41 -11.86
C GLU A 133 15.20 -26.13 -10.70
N THR A 134 14.25 -25.46 -10.04
CA THR A 134 13.48 -26.06 -8.93
C THR A 134 12.52 -27.18 -9.36
N SER A 135 12.16 -27.28 -10.64
CA SER A 135 11.28 -28.32 -11.18
C SER A 135 12.02 -29.58 -11.66
N LYS A 136 13.34 -29.65 -11.49
CA LYS A 136 14.15 -30.82 -11.86
C LYS A 136 14.56 -31.70 -10.67
N ASP A 137 14.26 -31.26 -9.45
CA ASP A 137 14.56 -31.96 -8.20
C ASP A 137 13.31 -32.67 -7.62
N GLU A 138 12.23 -32.83 -8.41
CA GLU A 138 11.07 -33.70 -8.14
C GLU A 138 11.09 -34.91 -9.09
#